data_AF-A0A1G3L360-F1
#
_entry.id   AF-A0A1G3L360-F1
#
_cell.length_a   1.000
_cell.length_b   1.000
_cell.length_c   1.000
_cell.angle_alpha   90.00
_cell.angle_beta   90.00
_cell.angle_gamma   90.00
#
_symmetry.space_group_name_H-M   'P 1'
#
loop_
_entity.id
_entity.type
_entity.pdbx_description
1 polymer ?
#
loop_
_entity_poly.entity_id
_entity_poly.type
_entity_poly.pdbx_seq_one_letter_code
_entity_poly.pdbx_strand_id
1 'polypeptide(L)'
;GIFLASLIYIKVKKVNFRELCDVIFPSIPLGYTFGRLGNFINGELYGRITSSPIGMFFPDAQKLPIKFPEVSKVINDIGWKINELNQTVVDGAGNIINNVLGKMTISGEEVTTINLPRHPSQLYEAFFEGIVLFFIVWFLGRKYKPFKGFTASVYLVGYALARIFVEFFRQPDSQFANIEQGKLTGFIVSFFSMGQILSFLMILFAIGLGFYFYKLSLDDKLKPKIETKTKNKKNK
;
A
#
# COMPACT_ATOMS: atom_id res chain seq x y z
N GLY A 1 12.19 -9.19 13.59
CA GLY A 1 13.62 -8.93 13.33
C GLY A 1 14.02 -7.50 13.69
N ILE A 2 13.68 -6.52 12.85
CA ILE A 2 14.22 -5.14 12.95
C ILE A 2 13.88 -4.41 14.26
N PHE A 3 12.68 -4.63 14.80
CA PHE A 3 12.28 -4.03 16.08
C PHE A 3 13.17 -4.51 17.23
N LEU A 4 13.39 -5.82 17.34
CA LEU A 4 14.25 -6.41 18.36
C LEU A 4 15.71 -5.96 18.20
N ALA A 5 16.21 -5.93 16.96
CA ALA A 5 17.55 -5.42 16.66
C ALA A 5 17.71 -3.96 17.09
N SER A 6 16.69 -3.11 16.86
CA SER A 6 16.68 -1.72 17.28
C SER A 6 16.71 -1.58 18.82
N LEU A 7 15.93 -2.40 19.54
CA LEU A 7 15.93 -2.42 21.01
C LEU A 7 17.30 -2.84 21.58
N ILE A 8 17.91 -3.87 21.02
CA ILE A 8 19.25 -4.31 21.42
C ILE A 8 20.27 -3.20 21.15
N TYR A 9 20.22 -2.59 19.96
CA TYR A 9 21.13 -1.50 19.59
C TYR A 9 21.04 -0.31 20.55
N ILE A 10 19.83 0.09 20.93
CA ILE A 10 19.60 1.16 21.92
C ILE A 10 20.23 0.81 23.26
N LYS A 11 20.06 -0.43 23.74
CA LYS A 11 20.63 -0.87 25.02
C LYS A 11 22.17 -0.92 24.98
N VAL A 12 22.76 -1.42 23.90
CA VAL A 12 24.21 -1.58 23.77
C VAL A 12 24.91 -0.25 23.55
N LYS A 13 24.35 0.61 22.67
CA LYS A 13 24.98 1.88 22.27
C LYS A 13 24.48 3.10 23.04
N LYS A 14 23.50 2.93 23.94
CA LYS A 14 22.91 3.99 24.77
C LYS A 14 22.40 5.19 23.95
N VAL A 15 21.92 4.92 22.75
CA VAL A 15 21.41 5.95 21.81
C VAL A 15 19.95 6.28 22.15
N ASN A 16 19.54 7.53 21.95
CA ASN A 16 18.15 7.93 22.15
C ASN A 16 17.25 7.30 21.07
N PHE A 17 16.18 6.63 21.49
CA PHE A 17 15.19 6.02 20.59
C PHE A 17 14.69 6.99 19.51
N ARG A 18 14.42 8.24 19.88
CA ARG A 18 13.92 9.28 18.96
C ARG A 18 14.92 9.62 17.84
N GLU A 19 16.21 9.62 18.17
CA GLU A 19 17.28 9.85 17.19
C GLU A 19 17.46 8.65 16.26
N LEU A 20 17.34 7.44 16.81
CA LEU A 20 17.38 6.22 16.00
C LEU A 20 16.24 6.21 14.98
N CYS A 21 15.02 6.57 15.38
CA CYS A 21 13.89 6.72 14.47
C CYS A 21 14.17 7.73 13.34
N ASP A 22 14.79 8.87 13.67
CA ASP A 22 15.16 9.90 12.68
C ASP A 22 16.22 9.47 11.66
N VAL A 23 16.90 8.35 11.91
CA VAL A 23 17.91 7.75 11.02
C VAL A 23 17.31 6.60 10.21
N ILE A 24 16.48 5.75 10.84
CA ILE A 24 15.92 4.56 10.19
C ILE A 24 14.78 4.93 9.22
N PHE A 25 13.87 5.82 9.60
CA PHE A 25 12.65 6.05 8.82
C PHE A 25 12.89 6.52 7.37
N PRO A 26 13.93 7.30 7.03
CA PRO A 26 14.28 7.59 5.64
C PRO A 26 14.65 6.37 4.78
N SER A 27 15.11 5.25 5.36
CA SER A 27 15.50 4.06 4.58
C SER A 27 14.34 3.11 4.31
N ILE A 28 13.26 3.19 5.08
CA ILE A 28 12.07 2.32 4.94
C ILE A 28 11.43 2.43 3.54
N PRO A 29 11.17 3.64 2.98
CA PRO A 29 10.54 3.74 1.67
C PRO A 29 11.36 3.08 0.55
N LEU A 30 12.69 3.14 0.62
CA LEU A 30 13.56 2.48 -0.37
C LEU A 30 13.42 0.96 -0.29
N GLY A 31 13.50 0.39 0.91
CA GLY A 31 13.28 -1.05 1.11
C GLY A 31 11.90 -1.49 0.61
N TYR A 32 10.88 -0.66 0.86
CA TYR A 32 9.52 -0.90 0.38
C TYR A 32 9.42 -0.86 -1.15
N THR A 33 10.08 0.10 -1.80
CA THR A 33 10.13 0.22 -3.27
C THR A 33 10.62 -1.07 -3.90
N PHE A 34 11.76 -1.60 -3.43
CA PHE A 34 12.32 -2.84 -3.98
C PHE A 34 11.46 -4.06 -3.69
N GLY A 35 10.84 -4.14 -2.51
CA GLY A 35 9.88 -5.22 -2.21
C GLY A 35 8.70 -5.22 -3.18
N ARG A 36 8.13 -4.04 -3.48
CA ARG A 36 7.00 -3.91 -4.41
C ARG A 36 7.38 -4.12 -5.87
N LEU A 37 8.58 -3.71 -6.28
CA LEU A 37 9.11 -4.07 -7.60
C LEU A 37 9.30 -5.59 -7.74
N GLY A 38 9.75 -6.26 -6.67
CA GLY A 38 9.79 -7.72 -6.61
C GLY A 38 8.41 -8.35 -6.80
N ASN A 39 7.39 -7.84 -6.11
CA ASN A 39 6.01 -8.32 -6.29
C ASN A 39 5.52 -8.14 -7.74
N PHE A 40 5.86 -7.01 -8.38
CA PHE A 40 5.51 -6.76 -9.76
C PHE A 40 6.17 -7.74 -10.73
N ILE A 41 7.48 -8.00 -10.56
CA ILE A 41 8.24 -8.97 -11.37
C ILE A 41 7.68 -10.39 -11.20
N ASN A 42 7.30 -10.75 -9.98
CA ASN A 42 6.69 -12.05 -9.67
C ASN A 42 5.22 -12.15 -10.09
N GLY A 43 4.59 -11.04 -10.50
CA GLY A 43 3.16 -11.02 -10.88
C GLY A 43 2.18 -11.22 -9.72
N GLU A 44 2.56 -10.88 -8.49
CA GLU A 44 1.76 -11.08 -7.27
C GLU A 44 1.21 -9.76 -6.70
N LEU A 45 0.11 -9.81 -5.94
CA LEU A 45 -0.50 -8.64 -5.27
C LEU A 45 -0.94 -7.52 -6.23
N TYR A 46 -1.45 -7.90 -7.40
CA TYR A 46 -2.01 -6.97 -8.38
C TYR A 46 -3.33 -6.35 -7.89
N GLY A 47 -3.73 -5.26 -8.56
CA GLY A 47 -4.87 -4.46 -8.20
C GLY A 47 -6.21 -4.98 -8.72
N ARG A 48 -7.22 -4.11 -8.67
CA ARG A 48 -8.56 -4.37 -9.16
C ARG A 48 -8.56 -4.58 -10.67
N ILE A 49 -9.56 -5.32 -11.13
CA ILE A 49 -9.90 -5.42 -12.55
C ILE A 49 -10.27 -4.04 -13.06
N THR A 50 -9.80 -3.70 -14.25
CA THR A 50 -9.97 -2.38 -14.82
C THR A 50 -10.16 -2.45 -16.32
N SER A 51 -10.99 -1.55 -16.85
CA SER A 51 -11.07 -1.28 -18.29
C SER A 51 -10.11 -0.18 -18.74
N SER A 52 -9.28 0.36 -17.82
CA SER A 52 -8.32 1.41 -18.12
C SER A 52 -7.24 0.94 -19.11
N PRO A 53 -6.75 1.82 -20.01
CA PRO A 53 -5.65 1.49 -20.93
C PRO A 53 -4.33 1.11 -20.26
N ILE A 54 -4.16 1.44 -18.97
CA ILE A 54 -2.96 1.15 -18.17
C ILE A 54 -3.06 -0.24 -17.50
N GLY A 55 -4.19 -0.96 -17.67
CA GLY A 55 -4.37 -2.30 -17.17
C GLY A 55 -3.36 -3.28 -17.77
N MET A 56 -2.84 -4.20 -16.95
CA MET A 56 -1.86 -5.21 -17.34
C MET A 56 -2.43 -6.62 -17.13
N PHE A 57 -2.01 -7.55 -17.99
CA PHE A 57 -2.31 -8.97 -17.86
C PHE A 57 -1.28 -9.66 -16.98
N PHE A 58 -1.76 -10.32 -15.94
CA PHE A 58 -0.94 -11.14 -15.05
C PHE A 58 -1.26 -12.61 -15.33
N PRO A 59 -0.30 -13.43 -15.82
CA PRO A 59 -0.56 -14.82 -16.23
C PRO A 59 -1.14 -15.70 -15.12
N ASP A 60 -0.64 -15.54 -13.90
CA ASP A 60 -1.05 -16.30 -12.71
C ASP A 60 -2.27 -15.70 -12.01
N ALA A 61 -2.93 -14.70 -12.62
CA ALA A 61 -4.12 -14.12 -12.04
C ALA A 61 -5.32 -15.07 -12.09
N GLN A 62 -6.17 -14.97 -11.07
CA GLN A 62 -7.40 -15.76 -11.03
C GLN A 62 -8.30 -15.41 -12.23
N LYS A 63 -8.60 -16.43 -13.03
CA LYS A 63 -9.54 -16.35 -14.16
C LYS A 63 -10.97 -16.38 -13.63
N LEU A 64 -11.81 -15.51 -14.17
CA LEU A 64 -13.21 -15.37 -13.75
C LEU A 64 -14.17 -16.01 -14.76
N PRO A 65 -15.23 -16.69 -14.31
CA PRO A 65 -16.27 -17.23 -15.20
C PRO A 65 -17.00 -16.14 -15.99
N ILE A 66 -17.18 -16.35 -17.29
CA ILE A 66 -17.85 -15.39 -18.19
C ILE A 66 -19.35 -15.29 -17.88
N LYS A 67 -19.94 -16.35 -17.30
CA LYS A 67 -21.36 -16.39 -16.88
C LYS A 67 -21.76 -15.23 -15.95
N PHE A 68 -20.80 -14.58 -15.28
CA PHE A 68 -21.10 -13.45 -14.40
C PHE A 68 -21.38 -12.15 -15.17
N PRO A 69 -22.50 -11.45 -14.90
CA PRO A 69 -22.86 -10.19 -15.56
C PRO A 69 -21.79 -9.10 -15.44
N GLU A 70 -21.08 -9.04 -14.31
CA GLU A 70 -20.04 -8.03 -14.06
C GLU A 70 -18.81 -8.25 -14.95
N VAL A 71 -18.45 -9.51 -15.19
CA VAL A 71 -17.35 -9.89 -16.10
C VAL A 71 -17.73 -9.50 -17.53
N SER A 72 -18.96 -9.81 -17.94
CA SER A 72 -19.49 -9.46 -19.26
C SER A 72 -19.49 -7.94 -19.50
N LYS A 73 -19.82 -7.14 -18.47
CA LYS A 73 -19.76 -5.68 -18.56
C LYS A 73 -18.33 -5.17 -18.83
N VAL A 74 -17.36 -5.67 -18.08
CA VAL A 74 -15.94 -5.26 -18.26
C VAL A 74 -15.43 -5.66 -19.65
N ILE A 75 -15.77 -6.85 -20.14
CA ILE A 75 -15.42 -7.30 -21.50
C ILE A 75 -15.94 -6.32 -22.55
N ASN A 76 -17.20 -5.90 -22.41
CA ASN A 76 -17.82 -4.92 -23.32
C ASN A 76 -17.16 -3.55 -23.22
N ASP A 77 -16.82 -3.10 -22.00
CA ASP A 77 -16.15 -1.82 -21.78
C ASP A 77 -14.73 -1.78 -22.38
N ILE A 78 -14.03 -2.93 -22.41
CA ILE A 78 -12.71 -3.08 -23.06
C ILE A 78 -12.87 -3.23 -24.59
N GLY A 79 -14.07 -3.54 -25.08
CA GLY A 79 -14.35 -3.74 -26.50
C GLY A 79 -13.92 -5.12 -27.03
N TRP A 80 -13.85 -6.12 -26.14
CA TRP A 80 -13.47 -7.48 -26.50
C TRP A 80 -14.67 -8.29 -27.00
N LYS A 81 -14.44 -9.10 -28.04
CA LYS A 81 -15.43 -10.05 -28.57
C LYS A 81 -15.01 -11.46 -28.25
N ILE A 82 -15.90 -12.20 -27.59
CA ILE A 82 -15.66 -13.59 -27.21
C ILE A 82 -16.36 -14.50 -28.22
N ASN A 83 -15.60 -15.38 -28.85
CA ASN A 83 -16.15 -16.47 -29.64
C ASN A 83 -16.06 -17.76 -28.82
N GLU A 84 -17.17 -18.11 -28.17
CA GLU A 84 -17.25 -19.30 -27.30
C GLU A 84 -17.02 -20.61 -28.07
N LEU A 85 -17.41 -20.68 -29.34
CA LEU A 85 -17.26 -21.87 -30.19
C LEU A 85 -15.79 -22.19 -30.49
N ASN A 86 -14.98 -21.16 -30.72
CA ASN A 86 -13.57 -21.31 -31.06
C ASN A 86 -12.64 -21.07 -29.86
N GLN A 87 -13.19 -20.82 -28.66
CA GLN A 87 -12.44 -20.39 -27.47
C GLN A 87 -11.40 -19.30 -27.78
N THR A 88 -11.81 -18.27 -28.52
CA THR A 88 -10.94 -17.14 -28.88
C THR A 88 -11.53 -15.84 -28.37
N VAL A 89 -10.65 -14.96 -27.88
CA VAL A 89 -10.98 -13.58 -27.55
C VAL A 89 -10.31 -12.69 -28.59
N VAL A 90 -11.08 -11.80 -29.18
CA VAL A 90 -10.61 -10.84 -30.18
C VAL A 90 -10.71 -9.44 -29.57
N ASP A 91 -9.66 -8.64 -29.70
CA ASP A 91 -9.68 -7.23 -29.27
C ASP A 91 -10.57 -6.37 -30.19
N GLY A 92 -10.74 -5.09 -29.83
CA GLY A 92 -11.50 -4.14 -30.65
C GLY A 92 -10.88 -3.86 -32.04
N ALA A 93 -9.63 -4.27 -32.26
CA ALA A 93 -8.89 -4.11 -33.51
C ALA A 93 -8.86 -5.38 -34.39
N GLY A 94 -9.41 -6.51 -33.91
CA GLY A 94 -9.43 -7.78 -34.63
C GLY A 94 -8.27 -8.74 -34.31
N ASN A 95 -7.39 -8.42 -33.36
CA ASN A 95 -6.28 -9.28 -32.96
C ASN A 95 -6.73 -10.36 -31.97
N ILE A 96 -6.24 -11.58 -32.17
CA ILE A 96 -6.51 -12.70 -31.26
C ILE A 96 -5.64 -12.56 -30.00
N ILE A 97 -6.28 -12.61 -28.84
CA ILE A 97 -5.60 -12.50 -27.54
C ILE A 97 -5.47 -13.91 -26.95
N ASN A 98 -4.27 -14.47 -27.10
CA ASN A 98 -3.94 -15.81 -26.61
C ASN A 98 -3.74 -15.82 -25.08
N ASN A 99 -3.91 -16.99 -24.46
CA ASN A 99 -3.66 -17.25 -23.02
C ASN A 99 -4.57 -16.52 -22.02
N VAL A 100 -5.62 -15.86 -22.50
CA VAL A 100 -6.60 -15.16 -21.65
C VAL A 100 -7.68 -16.12 -21.15
N LEU A 101 -8.08 -17.09 -21.98
CA LEU A 101 -9.14 -18.03 -21.64
C LEU A 101 -8.65 -19.21 -20.79
N GLY A 102 -9.56 -19.78 -20.02
CA GLY A 102 -9.39 -21.01 -19.27
C GLY A 102 -10.71 -21.77 -19.17
N LYS A 103 -10.67 -22.94 -18.55
CA LYS A 103 -11.84 -23.73 -18.20
C LYS A 103 -11.83 -23.97 -16.70
N MET A 104 -12.98 -23.87 -16.06
CA MET A 104 -13.17 -24.22 -14.65
C MET A 104 -14.47 -24.99 -14.50
N THR A 105 -14.43 -26.10 -13.76
CA THR A 105 -15.61 -26.90 -13.48
C THR A 105 -16.30 -26.36 -12.24
N ILE A 106 -17.51 -25.83 -12.40
CA ILE A 106 -18.35 -25.34 -11.29
C ILE A 106 -19.60 -26.22 -11.27
N SER A 107 -19.84 -26.90 -10.15
CA SER A 107 -21.03 -27.76 -9.97
C SER A 107 -21.23 -28.84 -11.05
N GLY A 108 -20.13 -29.37 -11.61
CA GLY A 108 -20.17 -30.41 -12.65
C GLY A 108 -20.30 -29.89 -14.09
N GLU A 109 -20.47 -28.57 -14.30
CA GLU A 109 -20.45 -27.95 -15.63
C GLU A 109 -19.08 -27.33 -15.94
N GLU A 110 -18.54 -27.59 -17.14
CA GLU A 110 -17.38 -26.84 -17.65
C GLU A 110 -17.80 -25.41 -18.00
N VAL A 111 -17.25 -24.44 -17.28
CA VAL A 111 -17.48 -23.01 -17.54
C VAL A 111 -16.22 -22.38 -18.09
N THR A 112 -16.36 -21.64 -19.19
CA THR A 112 -15.28 -20.83 -19.76
C THR A 112 -14.95 -19.67 -18.82
N THR A 113 -13.66 -19.56 -18.47
CA THR A 113 -13.12 -18.49 -17.63
C THR A 113 -12.22 -17.56 -18.44
N ILE A 114 -12.09 -16.31 -18.01
CA ILE A 114 -11.30 -15.29 -18.68
C ILE A 114 -10.40 -14.55 -17.67
N ASN A 115 -9.16 -14.26 -18.08
CA ASN A 115 -8.25 -13.39 -17.37
C ASN A 115 -8.49 -11.93 -17.80
N LEU A 116 -8.90 -11.08 -16.87
CA LEU A 116 -9.16 -9.67 -17.15
C LEU A 116 -7.95 -8.79 -16.79
N PRO A 117 -7.75 -7.66 -17.48
CA PRO A 117 -6.68 -6.74 -17.16
C PRO A 117 -6.88 -6.11 -15.78
N ARG A 118 -5.77 -5.91 -15.06
CA ARG A 118 -5.77 -5.41 -13.69
C ARG A 118 -4.83 -4.22 -13.53
N HIS A 119 -5.12 -3.36 -12.56
CA HIS A 119 -4.21 -2.28 -12.21
C HIS A 119 -2.88 -2.85 -11.67
N PRO A 120 -1.71 -2.39 -12.16
CA PRO A 120 -0.42 -2.74 -11.58
C PRO A 120 -0.19 -1.96 -10.28
N SER A 121 -1.01 -2.22 -9.25
CA SER A 121 -1.00 -1.49 -7.98
C SER A 121 0.36 -1.50 -7.29
N GLN A 122 1.15 -2.55 -7.50
CA GLN A 122 2.51 -2.66 -6.97
C GLN A 122 3.41 -1.51 -7.44
N LEU A 123 3.26 -1.05 -8.69
CA LEU A 123 4.00 0.09 -9.21
C LEU A 123 3.52 1.40 -8.56
N TYR A 124 2.22 1.53 -8.29
CA TYR A 124 1.69 2.67 -7.56
C TYR A 124 2.19 2.67 -6.11
N GLU A 125 2.22 1.51 -5.44
CA GLU A 125 2.79 1.35 -4.09
C GLU A 125 4.28 1.69 -4.08
N ALA A 126 5.06 1.15 -5.03
CA ALA A 126 6.50 1.43 -5.14
C ALA A 126 6.77 2.93 -5.38
N PHE A 127 5.93 3.58 -6.18
CA PHE A 127 6.09 4.99 -6.50
C PHE A 127 5.67 5.89 -5.33
N PHE A 128 4.44 5.77 -4.82
CA PHE A 128 3.90 6.67 -3.80
C PHE A 128 4.42 6.38 -2.39
N GLU A 129 4.34 5.12 -1.95
CA GLU A 129 4.79 4.71 -0.60
C GLU A 129 6.32 4.52 -0.54
N GLY A 130 6.96 4.40 -1.70
CA GLY A 130 8.41 4.24 -1.83
C GLY A 130 9.12 5.54 -2.26
N ILE A 131 9.18 5.81 -3.56
CA ILE A 131 10.00 6.89 -4.14
C ILE A 131 9.55 8.28 -3.67
N VAL A 132 8.26 8.59 -3.79
CA VAL A 132 7.70 9.89 -3.39
C VAL A 132 7.90 10.11 -1.89
N LEU A 133 7.57 9.11 -1.08
CA LEU A 133 7.74 9.18 0.37
C LEU A 133 9.21 9.29 0.78
N PHE A 134 10.13 8.61 0.09
CA PHE A 134 11.57 8.79 0.27
C PHE A 134 11.97 10.25 0.11
N PHE A 135 11.58 10.89 -0.99
CA PHE A 135 11.94 12.28 -1.23
C PHE A 135 11.30 13.25 -0.23
N ILE A 136 10.05 13.01 0.18
CA ILE A 136 9.41 13.81 1.23
C ILE A 136 10.21 13.71 2.53
N VAL A 137 10.50 12.50 2.98
CA VAL A 137 11.21 12.26 4.25
C VAL A 137 12.67 12.72 4.17
N TRP A 138 13.32 12.53 3.03
CA TRP A 138 14.71 12.92 2.80
C TRP A 138 14.86 14.44 2.74
N PHE A 139 14.07 15.14 1.93
CA PHE A 139 14.21 16.58 1.74
C PHE A 139 13.50 17.40 2.80
N LEU A 140 12.26 17.05 3.18
CA LEU A 140 11.53 17.81 4.20
C LEU A 140 11.89 17.30 5.59
N GLY A 141 11.88 15.98 5.79
CA GLY A 141 12.15 15.38 7.09
C GLY A 141 13.56 15.68 7.59
N ARG A 142 14.61 15.52 6.77
CA ARG A 142 16.00 15.76 7.22
C ARG A 142 16.43 17.21 7.27
N LYS A 143 15.91 18.08 6.39
CA LYS A 143 16.33 19.48 6.34
C LYS A 143 15.76 20.31 7.50
N TYR A 144 14.50 20.07 7.88
CA TYR A 144 13.82 20.92 8.85
C TYR A 144 13.91 20.43 10.30
N LYS A 145 14.05 19.11 10.55
CA LYS A 145 14.15 18.42 11.87
C LYS A 145 13.94 19.32 13.12
N PRO A 146 12.71 19.79 13.40
CA PRO A 146 12.44 20.70 14.51
C PRO A 146 12.61 20.04 15.89
N PHE A 147 12.41 18.72 15.95
CA PHE A 147 12.58 17.90 17.15
C PHE A 147 13.02 16.47 16.80
N LYS A 148 13.57 15.77 17.79
CA LYS A 148 13.99 14.37 17.67
C LYS A 148 12.76 13.47 17.51
N GLY A 149 12.74 12.67 16.44
CA GLY A 149 11.64 11.79 16.06
C GLY A 149 10.70 12.37 15.00
N PHE A 150 10.93 13.60 14.54
CA PHE A 150 10.08 14.26 13.53
C PHE A 150 10.00 13.49 12.21
N THR A 151 11.12 12.91 11.78
CA THR A 151 11.22 12.19 10.50
C THR A 151 10.31 10.96 10.48
N ALA A 152 10.17 10.30 11.65
CA ALA A 152 9.27 9.16 11.82
C ALA A 152 7.81 9.57 11.73
N SER A 153 7.42 10.70 12.35
CA SER A 153 6.07 11.23 12.24
C SER A 153 5.71 11.61 10.80
N VAL A 154 6.62 12.28 10.09
CA VAL A 154 6.42 12.64 8.67
C VAL A 154 6.24 11.40 7.81
N TYR A 155 7.09 10.38 7.99
CA TYR A 155 6.95 9.11 7.27
C TYR A 155 5.60 8.45 7.56
N LEU A 156 5.20 8.32 8.83
CA LEU A 156 3.97 7.61 9.20
C LEU A 156 2.71 8.29 8.63
N VAL A 157 2.65 9.64 8.69
CA VAL A 157 1.56 10.41 8.08
C VAL A 157 1.59 10.25 6.56
N GLY A 158 2.76 10.43 5.93
CA GLY A 158 2.90 10.33 4.48
C GLY A 158 2.56 8.94 3.95
N TYR A 159 3.00 7.88 4.65
CA TYR A 159 2.66 6.50 4.34
C TYR A 159 1.14 6.27 4.41
N ALA A 160 0.48 6.72 5.49
CA ALA A 160 -0.95 6.53 5.63
C ALA A 160 -1.77 7.29 4.56
N LEU A 161 -1.33 8.47 4.16
CA LEU A 161 -1.95 9.22 3.04
C LEU A 161 -1.75 8.52 1.70
N ALA A 162 -0.52 8.07 1.40
CA ALA A 162 -0.23 7.29 0.20
C ALA A 162 -1.05 6.00 0.17
N ARG A 163 -1.24 5.35 1.32
CA ARG A 163 -2.03 4.12 1.45
C ARG A 163 -3.49 4.34 1.09
N ILE A 164 -4.12 5.41 1.58
CA ILE A 164 -5.50 5.77 1.23
C ILE A 164 -5.62 5.94 -0.29
N PHE A 165 -4.65 6.60 -0.92
CA PHE A 165 -4.66 6.81 -2.37
C PHE A 165 -4.51 5.51 -3.15
N VAL A 166 -3.57 4.64 -2.79
CA VAL A 166 -3.31 3.40 -3.54
C VAL A 166 -4.40 2.36 -3.33
N GLU A 167 -5.09 2.38 -2.20
CA GLU A 167 -6.18 1.47 -1.88
C GLU A 167 -7.39 1.60 -2.83
N PHE A 168 -7.57 2.75 -3.49
CA PHE A 168 -8.56 2.90 -4.56
C PHE A 168 -8.29 1.96 -5.75
N PHE A 169 -7.03 1.62 -6.00
CA PHE A 169 -6.60 0.76 -7.10
C PHE A 169 -6.35 -0.70 -6.65
N ARG A 170 -6.21 -0.94 -5.34
CA ARG A 170 -5.91 -2.26 -4.77
C ARG A 170 -7.15 -3.14 -4.66
N GLN A 171 -7.02 -4.43 -4.93
CA GLN A 171 -8.14 -5.36 -4.83
C GLN A 171 -8.63 -5.49 -3.38
N PRO A 172 -9.94 -5.46 -3.10
CA PRO A 172 -10.46 -5.72 -1.75
C PRO A 172 -10.07 -7.14 -1.32
N ASP A 173 -9.76 -7.32 -0.03
CA ASP A 173 -9.23 -8.58 0.47
C ASP A 173 -10.20 -9.75 0.21
N SER A 174 -9.63 -10.91 -0.16
CA SER A 174 -10.33 -12.13 -0.59
C SER A 174 -11.28 -12.73 0.46
N GLN A 175 -11.19 -12.29 1.72
CA GLN A 175 -12.09 -12.72 2.79
C GLN A 175 -13.55 -12.29 2.58
N PHE A 176 -13.80 -11.27 1.77
CA PHE A 176 -15.15 -10.83 1.37
C PHE A 176 -15.55 -11.33 -0.03
N ALA A 177 -14.69 -12.12 -0.66
CA ALA A 177 -14.86 -12.61 -2.02
C ALA A 177 -15.54 -13.99 -2.02
N ASN A 178 -16.81 -14.03 -1.62
CA ASN A 178 -17.61 -15.25 -1.72
C ASN A 178 -18.01 -15.49 -3.17
N ILE A 179 -17.24 -16.32 -3.88
CA ILE A 179 -17.57 -16.81 -5.23
C ILE A 179 -18.84 -17.70 -5.19
N GLU A 180 -19.18 -18.25 -4.03
CA GLU A 180 -20.26 -19.24 -3.86
C GLU A 180 -21.70 -18.69 -3.98
N GLN A 181 -21.93 -17.38 -3.94
CA GLN A 181 -23.30 -16.81 -4.00
C GLN A 181 -23.57 -15.97 -5.25
N GLY A 182 -22.79 -16.14 -6.32
CA GLY A 182 -23.06 -15.50 -7.60
C GLY A 182 -22.98 -13.96 -7.58
N LYS A 183 -22.32 -13.39 -6.57
CA LYS A 183 -22.03 -11.95 -6.48
C LYS A 183 -20.53 -11.74 -6.39
N LEU A 184 -19.97 -11.02 -7.36
CA LEU A 184 -18.56 -10.66 -7.39
C LEU A 184 -18.22 -9.43 -6.51
N THR A 185 -19.01 -9.21 -5.45
CA THR A 185 -19.00 -8.00 -4.61
C THR A 185 -17.63 -7.73 -3.98
N GLY A 186 -16.87 -8.77 -3.60
CA GLY A 186 -15.52 -8.60 -3.05
C GLY A 186 -14.41 -8.31 -4.07
N PHE A 187 -14.60 -8.58 -5.37
CA PHE A 187 -13.56 -8.37 -6.38
C PHE A 187 -13.66 -7.01 -7.08
N ILE A 188 -14.88 -6.48 -7.25
CA ILE A 188 -15.13 -5.28 -8.08
C ILE A 188 -15.55 -4.07 -7.24
N VAL A 189 -16.31 -4.24 -6.15
CA VAL A 189 -16.87 -3.10 -5.40
C VAL A 189 -16.87 -3.35 -3.90
N SER A 190 -15.81 -2.90 -3.22
CA SER A 190 -15.95 -2.42 -1.85
C SER A 190 -15.51 -0.96 -1.77
N PHE A 191 -16.45 -0.08 -1.43
CA PHE A 191 -16.21 1.34 -1.20
C PHE A 191 -15.47 1.62 0.11
N PHE A 192 -15.48 0.64 1.02
CA PHE A 192 -14.76 0.67 2.30
C PHE A 192 -13.86 -0.56 2.40
N SER A 193 -12.55 -0.37 2.19
CA SER A 193 -11.60 -1.45 2.41
C SER A 193 -11.02 -1.40 3.81
N MET A 194 -10.61 -2.55 4.34
CA MET A 194 -9.91 -2.67 5.62
C MET A 194 -8.66 -1.77 5.67
N GLY A 195 -8.03 -1.53 4.51
CA GLY A 195 -6.90 -0.64 4.33
C GLY A 195 -7.22 0.83 4.61
N GLN A 196 -8.43 1.32 4.29
CA GLN A 196 -8.83 2.71 4.58
C GLN A 196 -9.01 2.94 6.07
N ILE A 197 -9.70 2.03 6.77
CA ILE A 197 -9.89 2.10 8.24
C ILE A 197 -8.54 2.05 8.95
N LEU A 198 -7.68 1.11 8.56
CA LEU A 198 -6.35 0.99 9.15
C LEU A 198 -5.50 2.26 8.88
N SER A 199 -5.62 2.85 7.70
CA SER A 199 -4.92 4.10 7.37
C SER A 199 -5.40 5.28 8.21
N PHE A 200 -6.71 5.41 8.46
CA PHE A 200 -7.24 6.43 9.37
C PHE A 200 -6.71 6.27 10.80
N LEU A 201 -6.71 5.03 11.32
CA LEU A 201 -6.13 4.74 12.64
C LEU A 201 -4.63 5.06 12.68
N MET A 202 -3.91 4.76 11.60
CA MET A 202 -2.49 5.09 11.49
C MET A 202 -2.23 6.61 11.44
N ILE A 203 -3.08 7.40 10.78
CA ILE A 203 -2.97 8.86 10.79
C ILE A 203 -3.12 9.39 12.20
N LEU A 204 -4.15 8.94 12.94
CA LEU A 204 -4.38 9.36 14.33
C LEU A 204 -3.19 8.99 15.22
N PHE A 205 -2.67 7.77 15.08
CA PHE A 205 -1.49 7.32 15.79
C PHE A 205 -0.25 8.15 15.44
N ALA A 206 -0.02 8.43 14.16
CA ALA A 206 1.13 9.20 13.68
C ALA A 206 1.14 10.63 14.21
N ILE A 207 -0.03 11.29 14.20
CA ILE A 207 -0.21 12.64 14.76
C ILE A 207 0.02 12.61 16.28
N GLY A 208 -0.58 11.65 16.99
CA GLY A 208 -0.40 11.49 18.44
C GLY A 208 1.07 11.27 18.81
N LEU A 209 1.77 10.40 18.08
CA LEU A 209 3.20 10.15 18.27
C LEU A 209 4.04 11.41 18.00
N GLY A 210 3.72 12.16 16.94
CA GLY A 210 4.39 13.43 16.63
C GLY A 210 4.20 14.48 17.73
N PHE A 211 2.98 14.62 18.25
CA PHE A 211 2.70 15.52 19.37
C PHE A 211 3.44 15.09 20.64
N TYR A 212 3.50 13.79 20.92
CA TYR A 212 4.25 13.24 22.04
C TYR A 212 5.75 13.54 21.94
N PHE A 213 6.38 13.33 20.77
CA PHE A 213 7.78 13.65 20.54
C PHE A 213 8.06 15.17 20.64
N TYR A 214 7.12 15.99 20.15
CA TYR A 214 7.22 17.43 20.30
C TYR A 214 7.19 17.87 21.77
N LYS A 215 6.25 17.34 22.58
CA LYS A 215 6.15 17.64 24.01
C LYS A 215 7.42 17.25 24.76
N LEU A 216 7.94 16.06 24.52
CA LEU A 216 9.22 15.62 25.10
C LEU A 216 10.38 16.54 24.70
N SER A 217 10.38 17.04 23.46
CA SER A 217 11.40 18.00 23.04
C SER A 217 11.30 19.36 23.73
N LEU A 218 10.10 19.78 24.15
CA LEU A 218 9.93 20.99 24.97
C LEU A 218 10.44 20.77 26.39
N ASP A 219 10.10 19.63 26.99
CA ASP A 219 10.55 19.26 28.34
C ASP A 219 12.08 19.17 28.42
N ASP A 220 12.72 18.59 27.39
CA ASP A 220 14.18 18.52 27.27
C ASP A 220 14.83 19.92 27.19
N LYS A 221 14.16 20.90 26.55
CA LYS A 221 14.62 22.30 26.47
C LYS A 221 14.36 23.09 27.76
N LEU A 222 13.35 22.71 28.55
CA LEU A 222 12.95 23.41 29.78
C LEU A 222 13.77 23.01 31.01
N LYS A 223 14.12 21.72 31.15
CA LYS A 223 14.95 21.19 32.27
C LYS A 223 16.24 21.98 32.55
N PRO A 224 17.11 22.26 31.56
CA PRO A 224 18.35 23.01 31.81
C PRO A 224 18.10 24.46 32.26
N LYS A 225 16.98 25.09 31.86
CA LYS A 225 16.61 26.46 32.24
C LYS A 225 16.09 26.57 33.69
N ILE A 226 15.45 25.51 34.19
CA ILE A 226 14.94 25.44 35.57
C ILE A 226 16.08 25.17 36.55
N GLU A 227 17.01 24.26 36.22
CA GLU A 227 18.18 23.98 37.07
C GLU A 227 19.10 25.20 37.23
N THR A 228 19.32 25.95 36.15
CA THR A 228 20.10 27.20 36.18
C THR A 228 19.41 28.30 36.99
N LYS A 229 18.10 28.49 36.84
CA LYS A 229 17.33 29.43 37.69
C LYS A 229 17.35 29.04 39.17
N THR A 230 17.20 27.75 39.47
CA THR A 230 17.19 27.26 40.86
C THR A 230 18.56 27.41 41.53
N LYS A 231 19.65 27.14 40.81
CA LYS A 231 21.02 27.40 41.30
C LYS A 231 21.27 28.90 41.55
N ASN A 232 20.88 29.77 40.63
CA ASN A 232 21.05 31.22 40.81
C ASN A 232 20.20 31.80 41.95
N LYS A 233 19.06 31.18 42.28
CA LYS A 233 18.20 31.59 43.40
C LYS A 233 18.68 31.06 44.76
N LYS A 234 19.47 29.97 44.79
CA LYS A 234 20.12 29.46 46.01
C LYS A 234 21.44 30.17 46.36
N ASN A 235 22.07 30.83 45.38
CA ASN A 235 23.34 31.56 45.55
C ASN A 235 23.14 33.08 45.79
N LYS A 236 21.90 33.54 45.97
CA LYS A 236 21.53 34.90 46.39
C LYS A 236 20.85 34.79 47.76
#